data_AF-A0A378N6M2-F1
#
_entry.id   AF-A0A378N6M2-F1
#
_cell.length_a   1.000
_cell.length_b   1.000
_cell.length_c   1.000
_cell.angle_alpha   90.00
_cell.angle_beta   90.00
_cell.angle_gamma   90.00
#
_symmetry.space_group_name_H-M   'P 1'
#
loop_
_entity.id
_entity.type
_entity.pdbx_description
1 polymer ?
#
loop_
_entity_poly.entity_id
_entity_poly.type
_entity_poly.pdbx_seq_one_letter_code
_entity_poly.pdbx_strand_id
1 'polypeptide(L)'
;MIIRDDLIGNARKDTPSIWNYATQRDADSMINTPPTFAWYLCSLVFQHLLAEGGLKATEERNLAKATLLYEYLDSSTFYYNTVAHEKPFLNECNLYHG
;
A
#
# COMPACT_ATOMS: atom_id res chain seq x y z
N MET A 1 -10.94 0.41 -1.95
CA MET A 1 -10.19 1.63 -1.53
C MET A 1 -10.27 1.70 -0.01
N ILE A 2 -9.25 2.22 0.67
CA ILE A 2 -9.32 2.50 2.11
C ILE A 2 -9.49 4.01 2.22
N ILE A 3 -10.69 4.46 2.59
CA ILE A 3 -11.06 5.88 2.64
C ILE A 3 -11.72 6.13 4.00
N ARG A 4 -11.41 7.27 4.62
CA ARG A 4 -12.05 7.69 5.86
C ARG A 4 -13.50 8.10 5.60
N ASP A 5 -14.45 7.59 6.37
CA ASP A 5 -15.89 7.71 6.08
C ASP A 5 -16.39 9.16 5.98
N ASP A 6 -15.85 10.07 6.79
CA ASP A 6 -16.20 11.49 6.81
C ASP A 6 -15.77 12.25 5.53
N LEU A 7 -14.88 11.68 4.72
CA LEU A 7 -14.47 12.26 3.44
C LEU A 7 -15.43 11.87 2.30
N ILE A 8 -16.26 10.84 2.50
CA ILE A 8 -17.19 10.33 1.49
C ILE A 8 -18.43 11.22 1.38
N GLY A 9 -18.97 11.39 0.16
CA GLY A 9 -20.16 12.21 -0.10
C GLY A 9 -19.85 13.64 -0.59
N ASN A 10 -18.57 14.01 -0.65
CA ASN A 10 -18.12 15.35 -1.07
C ASN A 10 -17.59 15.40 -2.52
N ALA A 11 -18.04 14.49 -3.39
CA ALA A 11 -17.63 14.50 -4.79
C ALA A 11 -18.12 15.77 -5.51
N ARG A 12 -17.33 16.28 -6.47
CA ARG A 12 -17.78 17.38 -7.34
C ARG A 12 -18.99 16.93 -8.15
N LYS A 13 -19.87 17.88 -8.50
CA LYS A 13 -21.08 17.62 -9.29
C LYS A 13 -20.77 16.94 -10.63
N ASP A 14 -19.64 17.29 -11.25
CA ASP A 14 -19.24 16.79 -12.56
C ASP A 14 -18.37 15.51 -12.48
N THR A 15 -18.16 14.95 -11.29
CA THR A 15 -17.39 13.71 -11.11
C THR A 15 -18.14 12.54 -11.75
N PRO A 16 -17.55 11.81 -12.72
CA PRO A 16 -18.20 10.63 -13.27
C PRO A 16 -18.39 9.56 -12.20
N SER A 17 -19.48 8.78 -12.29
CA SER A 17 -19.89 7.82 -11.24
C SER A 17 -18.80 6.80 -10.85
N ILE A 18 -17.98 6.36 -11.81
CA ILE A 18 -16.84 5.45 -11.57
C ILE A 18 -15.77 6.04 -10.64
N TRP A 19 -15.69 7.36 -10.53
CA TRP A 19 -14.76 8.06 -9.65
C TRP A 19 -15.44 8.57 -8.36
N ASN A 20 -16.76 8.40 -8.21
CA ASN A 20 -17.47 8.83 -7.02
C ASN A 20 -17.37 7.76 -5.93
N TYR A 21 -16.66 8.06 -4.85
CA TYR A 21 -16.44 7.11 -3.76
C TYR A 21 -17.70 6.72 -2.99
N ALA A 22 -18.71 7.60 -2.91
CA ALA A 22 -19.99 7.24 -2.30
C ALA A 22 -20.69 6.17 -3.15
N THR A 23 -20.76 6.39 -4.46
CA THR A 23 -21.33 5.41 -5.41
C THR A 23 -20.57 4.08 -5.39
N GLN A 24 -19.23 4.13 -5.34
CA GLN A 24 -18.41 2.93 -5.25
C GLN A 24 -18.64 2.15 -3.94
N ARG A 25 -18.75 2.86 -2.80
CA ARG A 25 -19.06 2.24 -1.50
C ARG A 25 -20.43 1.59 -1.50
N ASP A 26 -21.45 2.32 -1.96
CA ASP A 26 -22.85 1.88 -1.91
C ASP A 26 -23.13 0.68 -2.83
N ALA A 27 -22.27 0.45 -3.82
CA ALA A 27 -22.33 -0.71 -4.69
C ALA A 27 -21.25 -1.78 -4.38
N ASP A 28 -20.60 -1.72 -3.22
CA ASP A 28 -19.54 -2.66 -2.81
C ASP A 28 -18.43 -2.83 -3.87
N SER A 29 -18.01 -1.72 -4.50
CA SER A 29 -17.04 -1.67 -5.61
C SER A 29 -17.46 -2.42 -6.89
N MET A 30 -18.77 -2.70 -7.05
CA MET A 30 -19.35 -3.39 -8.20
C MET A 30 -20.32 -2.51 -8.99
N ILE A 31 -20.02 -1.21 -9.13
CA ILE A 31 -20.86 -0.30 -9.92
C ILE A 31 -20.96 -0.71 -11.40
N ASN A 32 -19.98 -1.47 -11.88
CA ASN A 32 -19.89 -2.09 -13.20
C ASN A 32 -19.23 -3.48 -13.05
N THR A 33 -18.93 -4.15 -14.17
CA THR A 33 -18.17 -5.40 -14.14
C THR A 33 -16.77 -5.15 -13.53
N PRO A 34 -16.48 -5.71 -12.34
CA PRO A 34 -15.19 -5.49 -11.71
C PRO A 34 -14.10 -6.29 -12.44
N PRO A 35 -12.81 -5.97 -12.22
CA PRO A 35 -11.70 -6.74 -12.77
C PRO A 35 -11.54 -8.07 -12.01
N THR A 36 -12.44 -9.03 -12.28
CA THR A 36 -12.59 -10.30 -11.54
C THR A 36 -11.29 -11.08 -11.40
N PHE A 37 -10.50 -11.16 -12.46
CA PHE A 37 -9.20 -11.84 -12.43
C PHE A 37 -8.20 -11.16 -11.50
N ALA A 38 -8.07 -9.84 -11.58
CA ALA A 38 -7.18 -9.08 -10.70
C ALA A 38 -7.63 -9.19 -9.23
N TRP A 39 -8.94 -9.16 -8.98
CA TRP A 39 -9.50 -9.30 -7.64
C TRP A 39 -9.17 -10.68 -7.04
N TYR A 40 -9.34 -11.75 -7.82
CA TYR A 40 -8.98 -13.10 -7.39
C TYR A 40 -7.49 -13.24 -7.07
N LEU A 41 -6.61 -12.74 -7.94
CA LEU A 41 -5.16 -12.77 -7.69
C LEU A 41 -4.77 -12.00 -6.43
N CYS A 42 -5.34 -10.81 -6.20
CA CYS A 42 -5.10 -10.06 -4.96
C CYS A 42 -5.47 -10.87 -3.72
N SER A 43 -6.59 -11.59 -3.74
CA SER A 43 -7.00 -12.48 -2.64
C SER A 43 -5.94 -13.56 -2.35
N LEU A 44 -5.37 -14.18 -3.39
CA LEU A 44 -4.30 -15.17 -3.21
C LEU A 44 -3.03 -14.55 -2.65
N VAL A 45 -2.64 -13.36 -3.11
CA VAL A 45 -1.48 -12.63 -2.59
C VAL A 45 -1.68 -12.27 -1.11
N PHE A 46 -2.88 -11.87 -0.69
CA PHE A 46 -3.19 -11.59 0.71
C PHE A 46 -3.16 -12.86 1.57
N GLN A 47 -3.69 -13.97 1.07
CA GLN A 47 -3.61 -15.27 1.75
C GLN A 47 -2.15 -15.71 1.93
N HIS A 48 -1.33 -15.54 0.89
CA HIS A 48 0.10 -15.83 0.96
C HIS A 48 0.82 -14.92 1.97
N LEU A 49 0.56 -13.61 1.95
CA LEU A 49 1.10 -12.65 2.90
C LEU A 49 0.81 -13.06 4.36
N LEU A 50 -0.44 -13.46 4.64
CA LEU A 50 -0.84 -13.93 5.96
C LEU A 50 -0.15 -15.26 6.34
N ALA A 51 -0.03 -16.19 5.39
CA ALA A 51 0.67 -17.45 5.59
C ALA A 51 2.17 -17.27 5.87
N GLU A 52 2.79 -16.21 5.34
CA GLU A 52 4.20 -15.86 5.59
C GLU A 52 4.43 -15.09 6.91
N GLY A 53 3.42 -14.93 7.76
CA GLY A 53 3.53 -14.23 9.05
C GLY A 53 3.06 -12.76 9.01
N GLY A 54 2.36 -12.37 7.95
CA GLY A 54 1.68 -11.07 7.84
C GLY A 54 2.64 -9.89 7.71
N LEU A 55 2.16 -8.71 8.13
CA LEU A 55 2.88 -7.45 7.96
C LEU A 55 4.21 -7.41 8.73
N LYS A 56 4.24 -7.95 9.95
CA LYS A 56 5.46 -7.94 10.78
C LYS A 56 6.61 -8.73 10.16
N ALA A 57 6.35 -9.97 9.73
CA ALA A 57 7.36 -10.78 9.05
C ALA A 57 7.79 -10.17 7.70
N THR A 58 6.86 -9.52 7.01
CA THR A 58 7.15 -8.81 5.76
C THR A 58 7.98 -7.56 5.97
N GLU A 59 7.72 -6.80 7.04
CA GLU A 59 8.53 -5.66 7.47
C GLU A 59 9.96 -6.07 7.79
N GLU A 60 10.15 -7.12 8.60
CA GLU A 60 11.48 -7.63 8.95
C GLU A 60 12.27 -8.07 7.69
N ARG A 61 11.63 -8.81 6.77
CA ARG A 61 12.25 -9.19 5.49
C ARG A 61 12.55 -7.99 4.60
N ASN A 62 11.66 -7.00 4.54
CA ASN A 62 11.85 -5.79 3.75
C ASN A 62 12.99 -4.94 4.29
N LEU A 63 13.10 -4.82 5.62
CA LEU A 63 14.20 -4.13 6.28
C LEU A 63 15.53 -4.83 5.96
N ALA A 64 15.60 -6.16 6.10
CA ALA A 64 16.83 -6.91 5.80
C ALA A 64 17.29 -6.72 4.32
N LYS A 65 16.35 -6.77 3.36
CA LYS A 65 16.65 -6.52 1.94
C LYS A 65 17.14 -5.09 1.69
N ALA A 66 16.47 -4.11 2.29
CA ALA A 66 16.83 -2.70 2.13
C ALA A 66 18.21 -2.41 2.74
N THR A 67 18.45 -2.88 3.97
CA THR A 67 19.74 -2.76 4.66
C THR A 67 20.86 -3.35 3.80
N LEU A 68 20.70 -4.58 3.31
CA LEU A 68 21.72 -5.23 2.47
C LEU A 68 22.07 -4.40 1.22
N LEU A 69 21.06 -3.84 0.55
CA LEU A 69 21.28 -3.05 -0.65
C LEU A 69 21.95 -1.70 -0.33
N TYR A 70 21.41 -0.96 0.65
CA TYR A 70 21.88 0.38 0.93
C TYR A 70 23.26 0.39 1.61
N GLU A 71 23.57 -0.56 2.49
CA GLU A 71 24.92 -0.70 3.06
C GLU A 71 25.97 -0.95 1.96
N TYR A 72 25.63 -1.72 0.93
CA TYR A 72 26.52 -1.94 -0.21
C TYR A 72 26.71 -0.67 -1.04
N LEU A 73 25.62 0.06 -1.33
CA LEU A 73 25.72 1.31 -2.09
C LEU A 73 26.53 2.37 -1.34
N ASP A 74 26.34 2.50 -0.03
CA ASP A 74 27.02 3.50 0.81
C ASP A 74 28.51 3.18 1.00
N SER A 75 28.90 1.90 0.98
CA SER A 75 30.30 1.47 1.09
C SER A 75 31.04 1.44 -0.26
N SER A 76 30.32 1.54 -1.38
CA SER A 76 30.91 1.53 -2.72
C SER A 76 31.49 2.90 -3.08
N THR A 77 32.68 2.92 -3.67
CA THR A 77 33.24 4.13 -4.29
C THR A 77 32.77 4.34 -5.73
N PHE A 78 32.10 3.34 -6.31
CA PHE A 78 31.61 3.37 -7.68
C PHE A 78 30.20 3.96 -7.77
N TYR A 79 29.37 3.74 -6.75
CA TYR A 79 28.02 4.26 -6.67
C TYR A 79 27.95 5.38 -5.63
N TYR A 80 27.16 6.41 -5.91
CA TYR A 80 26.87 7.49 -4.98
C TYR A 80 25.38 7.48 -4.64
N ASN A 81 25.06 7.34 -3.36
CA ASN A 81 23.69 7.30 -2.87
C ASN A 81 23.23 8.70 -2.42
N THR A 82 22.20 9.24 -3.05
CA THR A 82 21.59 10.54 -2.70
C THR A 82 20.35 10.42 -1.83
N VAL A 83 19.94 9.19 -1.48
CA VAL A 83 18.77 8.95 -0.63
C VAL A 83 19.13 9.34 0.80
N ALA A 84 18.27 10.13 1.45
CA ALA A 84 18.49 10.51 2.84
C ALA A 84 18.50 9.26 3.74
N HIS A 85 19.42 9.21 4.72
CA HIS A 85 19.51 8.11 5.69
C HIS A 85 18.36 8.08 6.72
N GLU A 86 17.43 9.04 6.67
CA GLU A 86 16.24 8.99 7.51
C GLU A 86 15.39 7.78 7.13
N LYS A 87 15.08 6.95 8.14
CA LYS A 87 14.38 5.66 7.98
C LYS A 87 13.04 5.86 7.26
N PRO A 88 12.92 5.58 5.94
CA PRO A 88 11.79 6.09 5.15
C PRO A 88 10.47 5.34 5.35
N PHE A 89 10.38 4.42 6.32
CA PHE A 89 9.25 3.48 6.38
C PHE A 89 8.76 3.13 7.79
N LEU A 90 9.54 3.40 8.84
CA LEU A 90 9.24 2.91 10.19
C LEU A 90 8.36 3.86 11.01
N ASN A 91 8.26 5.13 10.61
CA ASN A 91 7.55 6.13 11.41
C ASN A 91 6.07 6.31 11.01
N GLU A 92 5.65 5.91 9.81
CA GLU A 92 4.27 6.19 9.37
C GLU A 92 3.28 5.03 9.63
N CYS A 93 3.72 3.77 9.60
CA CYS A 93 2.82 2.63 9.87
C CYS A 93 2.45 2.46 11.35
N ASN A 94 3.23 3.00 12.29
CA ASN A 94 2.96 2.90 13.73
C ASN A 94 2.12 4.06 14.29
N LEU A 95 1.78 5.08 13.47
CA LEU A 95 0.97 6.22 13.92
C LEU A 95 -0.54 5.96 13.93
N TYR A 96 -1.00 4.77 13.48
CA TYR A 96 -2.42 4.41 13.40
C TYR A 96 -2.88 3.36 14.42
N HIS A 97 -2.07 3.09 15.46
CA HIS A 97 -2.43 2.21 16.59
C HIS A 97 -2.76 3.00 17.88
N GLY A 98 -3.43 4.15 17.74
CA GLY A 98 -3.97 4.95 18.84
C GLY A 98 -5.49 5.03 18.78
#